data_AF-A0A9P7GNC7-F1
#
_entry.id   AF-A0A9P7GNC7-F1
#
_cell.length_a   1.000
_cell.length_b   1.000
_cell.length_c   1.000
_cell.angle_alpha   90.00
_cell.angle_beta   90.00
_cell.angle_gamma   90.00
#
_symmetry.space_group_name_H-M   'P 1'
#
loop_
_entity.id
_entity.type
_entity.pdbx_description
1 polymer ?
#
loop_
_entity_poly.entity_id
_entity_poly.type
_entity_poly.pdbx_seq_one_letter_code
_entity_poly.pdbx_strand_id
1 'polypeptide(L)'
;MAAYFLITFLVLVLVPTTILSLKPSKKSLDGCSCQPCTDQRKKVNSSLNPNLSKKTYVLVAGWSLLGFVCYKVANAKLDNKIYDPFEILGIRAGTAEKEIKSHYKKLSKL
;
A
#
# COMPACT_ATOMS: atom_id res chain seq x y z
N MET A 1 1.27 10.50 8.64
CA MET A 1 2.11 9.39 9.15
C MET A 1 1.34 8.08 9.28
N ALA A 2 0.25 8.01 10.05
CA ALA A 2 -0.52 6.77 10.25
C ALA A 2 -1.06 6.11 8.95
N ALA A 3 -1.44 6.91 7.96
CA ALA A 3 -1.96 6.38 6.70
C ALA A 3 -0.93 5.57 5.88
N TYR A 4 0.36 5.94 5.94
CA TYR A 4 1.42 5.17 5.28
C TYR A 4 1.62 3.81 5.94
N PHE A 5 1.55 3.77 7.27
CA PHE A 5 1.61 2.52 8.03
C PHE A 5 0.42 1.61 7.69
N LEU A 6 -0.78 2.15 7.57
CA LEU A 6 -1.95 1.37 7.15
C LEU A 6 -1.78 0.81 5.72
N ILE A 7 -1.27 1.61 4.78
CA ILE A 7 -1.00 1.15 3.41
C ILE A 7 0.01 0.00 3.42
N THR A 8 1.12 0.12 4.15
CA THR A 8 2.14 -0.94 4.18
C THR A 8 1.59 -2.25 4.75
N PHE A 9 0.80 -2.19 5.83
CA PHE A 9 0.13 -3.37 6.38
C PHE A 9 -0.86 -4.00 5.39
N LEU A 10 -1.68 -3.17 4.71
CA LEU A 10 -2.60 -3.63 3.68
C LEU A 10 -1.87 -4.34 2.54
N VAL A 11 -0.81 -3.73 2.01
CA VAL A 11 0.01 -4.32 0.94
C VAL A 11 0.65 -5.63 1.39
N LEU A 12 1.22 -5.67 2.60
CA LEU A 12 1.91 -6.84 3.14
C LEU A 12 0.99 -8.05 3.23
N VAL A 13 -0.30 -7.86 3.52
CA VAL A 13 -1.29 -8.93 3.57
C VAL A 13 -1.91 -9.21 2.19
N LEU A 14 -2.26 -8.18 1.42
CA LEU A 14 -2.91 -8.33 0.11
C LEU A 14 -2.01 -9.02 -0.91
N VAL A 15 -0.74 -8.65 -0.99
CA VAL A 15 0.17 -9.20 -2.01
C VAL A 15 0.34 -10.73 -1.90
N PRO A 16 0.74 -11.32 -0.76
CA PRO A 16 0.91 -12.76 -0.65
C PRO A 16 -0.42 -13.51 -0.80
N THR A 17 -1.54 -12.97 -0.30
CA THR A 17 -2.86 -13.59 -0.45
C THR A 17 -3.34 -13.57 -1.90
N THR A 18 -3.02 -12.51 -2.66
CA THR A 18 -3.27 -12.42 -4.10
C THR A 18 -2.45 -13.46 -4.84
N ILE A 19 -1.14 -13.55 -4.58
CA ILE A 19 -0.23 -14.54 -5.21
C ILE A 19 -0.70 -15.97 -4.94
N LEU A 20 -1.11 -16.28 -3.71
CA LEU A 20 -1.64 -17.61 -3.36
C LEU A 20 -2.95 -17.93 -4.08
N SER A 21 -3.84 -16.94 -4.22
CA SER A 21 -5.15 -17.12 -4.86
C SER A 21 -5.04 -17.27 -6.37
N LEU A 22 -4.07 -16.60 -7.00
CA LEU A 22 -3.79 -16.71 -8.43
C LEU A 22 -2.96 -17.94 -8.80
N LYS A 23 -2.36 -18.64 -7.83
CA LYS A 23 -1.57 -19.83 -8.11
C LYS A 23 -2.48 -20.91 -8.70
N PRO A 24 -2.29 -21.31 -9.98
CA PRO A 24 -3.11 -22.34 -10.57
C PRO A 24 -2.91 -23.62 -9.76
N SER A 25 -4.01 -24.23 -9.32
CA SER A 25 -3.96 -25.58 -8.77
C SER A 25 -3.26 -26.45 -9.81
N LYS A 26 -2.13 -27.06 -9.44
CA LYS A 26 -1.43 -28.00 -10.32
C LYS A 26 -2.42 -29.14 -10.59
N LYS A 27 -3.13 -29.07 -11.71
CA LYS A 27 -3.90 -30.19 -12.22
C LYS A 27 -2.86 -31.21 -12.68
N SER A 28 -2.41 -32.04 -11.74
CA SER A 28 -1.64 -33.24 -12.07
C SER A 28 -2.56 -34.09 -12.93
N LEU A 29 -2.26 -34.18 -14.21
CA LEU A 29 -3.06 -34.94 -15.15
C LEU A 29 -2.12 -35.75 -16.01
N ASP A 30 -1.65 -36.86 -15.45
CA ASP A 30 -1.50 -38.06 -16.26
C ASP A 30 -2.85 -38.79 -16.25
N GLY A 31 -3.50 -38.85 -17.40
CA GLY A 31 -4.78 -39.51 -17.56
C GLY A 31 -5.03 -39.87 -19.02
N CYS A 32 -5.98 -40.78 -19.24
CA CYS A 32 -6.24 -41.37 -20.55
C CYS A 32 -6.56 -40.30 -21.62
N SER A 33 -5.89 -40.38 -22.77
CA SER A 33 -5.93 -39.39 -23.86
C SER A 33 -6.95 -39.74 -24.97
N CYS A 34 -8.00 -40.47 -24.63
CA CYS A 34 -9.08 -40.83 -25.55
C CYS A 34 -9.99 -39.63 -25.89
N GLN A 35 -10.42 -39.55 -27.15
CA GLN A 35 -11.31 -38.49 -27.69
C GLN A 35 -12.58 -38.24 -26.84
N PRO A 36 -13.40 -39.24 -26.49
CA PRO A 36 -14.57 -39.03 -25.62
C PRO A 36 -14.18 -38.58 -24.21
N CYS A 37 -13.02 -39.01 -23.70
CA CYS A 37 -12.50 -38.67 -22.38
C CYS A 37 -12.08 -37.20 -22.30
N THR A 38 -11.56 -36.66 -23.41
CA THR A 38 -11.19 -35.25 -23.54
C THR A 38 -12.40 -34.34 -23.70
N ASP A 39 -13.43 -34.75 -24.44
CA ASP A 39 -14.63 -33.95 -24.65
C ASP A 39 -15.51 -33.88 -23.39
N GLN A 40 -15.59 -34.97 -22.63
CA GLN A 40 -16.19 -34.96 -21.29
C GLN A 40 -15.47 -33.98 -20.36
N ARG A 41 -14.12 -33.97 -20.37
CA ARG A 41 -13.30 -33.10 -19.52
C ARG A 41 -13.41 -31.62 -19.93
N LYS A 42 -13.57 -31.33 -21.22
CA LYS A 42 -13.85 -29.98 -21.74
C LYS A 42 -15.24 -29.50 -21.36
N LYS A 43 -16.28 -30.34 -21.38
CA LYS A 43 -17.63 -29.96 -20.94
C LYS A 43 -17.72 -29.72 -19.44
N VAL A 44 -17.00 -30.52 -18.65
CA VAL A 44 -16.88 -30.39 -17.19
C VAL A 44 -16.10 -29.12 -16.78
N ASN A 45 -15.07 -28.72 -17.54
CA ASN A 45 -14.42 -27.42 -17.37
C ASN A 45 -15.16 -26.27 -18.07
N SER A 46 -16.05 -26.50 -19.03
CA SER A 46 -16.84 -25.39 -19.61
C SER A 46 -17.93 -24.91 -18.65
N SER A 47 -18.34 -25.76 -17.70
CA SER A 47 -19.07 -25.39 -16.48
C SER A 47 -18.13 -24.90 -15.36
N LEU A 48 -16.96 -24.33 -15.72
CA LEU A 48 -16.10 -23.53 -14.84
C LEU A 48 -16.93 -22.34 -14.35
N ASN A 49 -17.65 -22.63 -13.28
CA ASN A 49 -18.50 -21.73 -12.55
C ASN A 49 -17.84 -20.35 -12.43
N PRO A 50 -18.56 -19.26 -12.75
CA PRO A 50 -18.20 -17.93 -12.28
C PRO A 50 -18.53 -17.82 -10.78
N ASN A 51 -18.21 -18.84 -9.98
CA ASN A 51 -18.26 -18.73 -8.54
C ASN A 51 -17.02 -17.95 -8.13
N LEU A 52 -17.11 -16.62 -8.33
CA LEU A 52 -16.30 -15.65 -7.61
C LEU A 52 -16.37 -16.04 -6.14
N SER A 53 -15.32 -16.69 -5.68
CA SER A 53 -15.29 -17.22 -4.33
C SER A 53 -15.43 -16.04 -3.36
N LYS A 54 -15.99 -16.26 -2.16
CA LYS A 54 -16.00 -15.23 -1.09
C LYS A 54 -14.60 -14.63 -0.88
N LYS A 55 -13.56 -15.45 -1.11
CA LYS A 55 -12.15 -15.02 -1.13
C LYS A 55 -11.87 -13.93 -2.16
N THR A 56 -12.38 -14.07 -3.39
CA THR A 56 -12.25 -13.07 -4.46
C THR A 56 -12.95 -11.77 -4.10
N TYR A 57 -14.13 -11.83 -3.49
CA TYR A 57 -14.83 -10.62 -3.02
C TYR A 57 -14.05 -9.89 -1.92
N VAL A 58 -13.51 -10.62 -0.93
CA VAL A 58 -12.66 -10.03 0.13
C VAL A 58 -11.39 -9.42 -0.46
N LEU A 59 -10.79 -10.08 -1.47
CA LEU A 59 -9.62 -9.58 -2.16
C LEU A 59 -9.92 -8.27 -2.89
N VAL A 60 -11.02 -8.23 -3.64
CA VAL A 60 -11.48 -7.02 -4.36
C VAL A 60 -11.80 -5.89 -3.37
N ALA A 61 -12.48 -6.18 -2.26
CA ALA A 61 -12.76 -5.20 -1.23
C ALA A 61 -11.48 -4.64 -0.59
N GLY A 62 -10.50 -5.50 -0.30
CA GLY A 62 -9.20 -5.09 0.24
C GLY A 62 -8.41 -4.21 -0.74
N TRP A 63 -8.39 -4.55 -2.03
CA TRP A 63 -7.77 -3.72 -3.07
C TRP A 63 -8.50 -2.39 -3.25
N SER A 64 -9.84 -2.37 -3.19
CA SER A 64 -10.63 -1.14 -3.22
C SER A 64 -10.32 -0.24 -2.03
N LEU A 65 -10.21 -0.81 -0.82
CA LEU A 65 -9.86 -0.07 0.39
C LEU A 65 -8.45 0.51 0.28
N LEU A 66 -7.49 -0.27 -0.19
CA LEU A 66 -6.13 0.19 -0.43
C LEU A 66 -6.11 1.37 -1.42
N GLY A 67 -6.83 1.26 -2.54
CA GLY A 67 -6.96 2.35 -3.52
C GLY A 67 -7.57 3.61 -2.92
N PHE A 68 -8.61 3.47 -2.09
CA PHE A 68 -9.24 4.58 -1.40
C PHE A 68 -8.28 5.29 -0.42
N VAL A 69 -7.54 4.52 0.38
CA VAL A 69 -6.57 5.09 1.33
C VAL A 69 -5.44 5.79 0.58
N CYS A 70 -4.91 5.19 -0.49
CA CYS A 70 -3.90 5.82 -1.34
C CYS A 70 -4.41 7.13 -1.95
N TYR A 71 -5.65 7.17 -2.45
CA TYR A 71 -6.27 8.39 -2.97
C TYR A 71 -6.36 9.48 -1.88
N LYS A 72 -6.79 9.11 -0.68
CA LYS A 72 -6.86 10.04 0.45
C LYS A 72 -5.48 10.59 0.84
N VAL A 73 -4.45 9.76 0.83
CA VAL A 73 -3.08 10.17 1.13
C VAL A 73 -2.51 11.09 0.05
N ALA A 74 -2.74 10.77 -1.22
CA ALA A 74 -2.27 11.60 -2.34
C ALA A 74 -2.88 13.01 -2.34
N ASN A 75 -4.14 13.14 -1.90
CA ASN A 75 -4.82 14.42 -1.79
C ASN A 75 -4.64 15.10 -0.42
N ALA A 76 -3.97 14.46 0.53
CA ALA A 76 -3.72 15.07 1.83
C ALA A 76 -2.65 16.15 1.68
N LYS A 77 -2.94 17.35 2.17
CA LYS A 77 -1.94 18.42 2.29
C LYS A 77 -0.85 17.93 3.26
N LEU A 78 0.34 17.66 2.73
CA LEU A 78 1.49 17.34 3.55
C LEU A 78 2.00 18.65 4.14
N ASP A 79 1.58 18.96 5.36
CA ASP A 79 2.16 20.02 6.20
C ASP A 79 3.54 19.61 6.73
N ASN A 80 4.38 19.03 5.85
CA ASN A 80 5.76 18.73 6.15
C ASN A 80 6.57 20.02 5.96
N LYS A 81 6.32 20.98 6.84
CA LYS A 81 7.15 22.17 6.92
C LYS A 81 8.55 21.69 7.29
N ILE A 82 9.52 21.94 6.40
CA ILE A 82 10.93 21.75 6.71
C ILE A 82 11.22 22.59 7.96
N TYR A 83 11.65 21.92 9.03
CA TYR A 83 11.95 22.59 10.29
C TYR A 83 13.12 23.54 10.09
N ASP A 84 12.86 24.83 10.27
CA ASP A 84 13.90 25.86 10.29
C ASP A 84 14.16 26.28 11.75
N PRO A 85 15.32 25.93 12.33
CA PRO A 85 15.65 26.32 13.71
C PRO A 85 15.77 27.84 13.90
N PHE A 86 16.07 28.59 12.83
CA PHE A 86 16.21 30.04 12.88
C PHE A 86 14.87 30.76 12.90
N GLU A 87 13.80 30.08 12.50
CA GLU A 87 12.43 30.61 12.51
C GLU A 87 11.95 30.89 13.93
N ILE A 88 12.34 30.05 14.89
CA ILE A 88 12.05 30.24 16.33
C ILE A 88 12.78 31.47 16.87
N LEU A 89 13.97 31.74 16.35
CA LEU A 89 14.79 32.89 16.71
C LEU A 89 14.37 34.17 15.97
N GLY A 90 13.51 34.05 14.95
CA GLY A 90 13.07 35.15 14.09
C GLY A 90 14.18 35.70 13.17
N ILE A 91 15.23 34.92 12.94
CA ILE A 91 16.40 35.32 12.13
C ILE A 91 16.46 34.47 10.85
N ARG A 92 17.16 34.94 9.82
CA ARG A 92 17.28 34.21 8.55
C ARG A 92 18.32 33.10 8.65
N ALA A 93 18.14 32.02 7.90
CA ALA A 93 19.22 31.06 7.67
C ALA A 93 20.43 31.78 7.02
N GLY A 94 21.62 31.60 7.57
CA GLY A 94 22.85 32.27 7.11
C GLY A 94 23.21 33.58 7.84
N THR A 95 22.50 33.92 8.93
CA THR A 95 22.85 35.05 9.80
C THR A 95 24.22 34.83 10.47
N ALA A 96 25.01 35.89 10.67
CA ALA A 96 26.33 35.78 11.28
C ALA A 96 26.27 35.22 12.70
N GLU A 97 27.25 34.39 13.10
CA GLU A 97 27.28 33.74 14.43
C GLU A 97 27.15 34.72 15.60
N LYS A 98 27.67 35.95 15.43
CA LYS A 98 27.62 37.00 16.45
C LYS A 98 26.19 37.43 16.77
N GLU A 99 25.33 37.50 15.75
CA GLU A 99 23.90 37.80 15.91
C GLU A 99 23.14 36.63 16.53
N ILE A 100 23.44 35.39 16.12
CA ILE A 100 22.85 34.18 16.72
C ILE A 100 23.15 34.13 18.23
N LYS A 101 24.43 34.34 18.62
CA LYS A 101 24.83 34.38 20.05
C LYS A 101 24.17 35.53 20.81
N SER A 102 24.01 36.69 20.18
CA SER A 102 23.30 37.83 20.78
C SER A 102 21.82 37.53 21.05
N HIS A 103 21.13 36.87 20.11
CA HIS A 103 19.73 36.47 20.28
C HIS A 103 19.56 35.46 21.42
N TYR A 104 20.40 34.41 21.46
CA TYR A 104 20.39 33.45 22.57
C TYR A 104 20.66 34.11 23.93
N LYS A 105 21.62 35.04 23.99
CA LYS A 105 21.94 35.78 25.23
C LYS A 105 20.81 36.68 25.71
N LYS A 106 19.97 37.19 24.80
CA LYS A 106 18.75 37.93 25.16
C LYS A 106 17.67 36.99 25.71
N LEU A 107 17.47 35.84 25.08
CA LEU A 107 16.50 34.83 25.52
C LEU A 107 16.86 34.23 26.89
N SER A 108 18.14 34.10 27.21
CA SER A 108 18.62 33.56 28.49
C SER A 108 18.65 34.56 29.64
N LYS A 109 18.27 35.82 29.41
CA LYS A 109 18.21 36.88 30.44
C LYS A 109 16.80 37.06 31.03
N LEU A 110 15.83 36.34 30.48
CA LEU A 110 14.52 36.08 31.09
C LEU A 110 14.67 34.95 32.11
#